data_AF-A0A1X6WRK6-F1
#
_entry.id   AF-A0A1X6WRK6-F1
#
_cell.length_a   1.000
_cell.length_b   1.000
_cell.length_c   1.000
_cell.angle_alpha   90.00
_cell.angle_beta   90.00
_cell.angle_gamma   90.00
#
_symmetry.space_group_name_H-M   'P 1'
#
loop_
_entity.id
_entity.type
_entity.pdbx_description
1 polymer ?
#
loop_
_entity_poly.entity_id
_entity_poly.type
_entity_poly.pdbx_seq_one_letter_code
_entity_poly.pdbx_strand_id
1 'polypeptide(L)'
;MNKFNQKQSKNIEILEKLTVGKESSMAIVLVCQKYYLMSMTSERNELIKELSTEEITQIKIQKMVDDEFREKRQAQIIGFCKKITKKITKKEIKNEETD
;
A
#
# COMPACT_ATOMS: atom_id res chain seq x y z
N MET A 1 7.23 14.62 3.29
CA MET A 1 6.59 14.90 1.98
C MET A 1 6.09 13.58 1.41
N ASN A 2 4.83 13.28 1.10
CA ASN A 2 3.67 14.09 0.71
C ASN A 2 2.40 13.50 1.34
N LYS A 3 1.76 14.23 2.26
CA LYS A 3 0.41 13.94 2.79
C LYS A 3 -0.60 15.03 2.38
N PHE A 4 -0.31 15.75 1.31
CA PHE A 4 -1.17 16.80 0.77
C PHE A 4 -1.63 16.37 -0.62
N ASN A 5 -2.96 16.37 -0.81
CA ASN A 5 -3.72 15.97 -2.02
C ASN A 5 -4.27 14.53 -2.07
N GLN A 6 -4.92 14.06 -1.00
CA GLN A 6 -6.01 13.09 -1.17
C GLN A 6 -7.33 13.79 -0.85
N LYS A 7 -7.82 14.65 -1.75
CA LYS A 7 -9.27 14.72 -1.92
C LYS A 7 -9.63 13.36 -2.52
N GLN A 8 -9.98 12.39 -1.69
CA GLN A 8 -10.59 11.14 -2.17
C GLN A 8 -11.82 11.55 -2.98
N SER A 9 -11.70 11.46 -4.30
CA SER A 9 -12.83 11.59 -5.19
C SER A 9 -13.83 10.50 -4.82
N LYS A 10 -15.02 10.90 -4.36
CA LYS A 10 -16.03 9.95 -3.84
C LYS A 10 -16.41 8.86 -4.85
N ASN A 11 -16.26 9.15 -6.14
CA ASN A 11 -16.70 8.30 -7.23
C ASN A 11 -15.56 7.78 -8.11
N ILE A 12 -14.30 8.16 -7.83
CA ILE A 12 -13.14 7.76 -8.64
C ILE A 12 -12.00 7.34 -7.72
N GLU A 13 -11.44 6.15 -7.95
CA GLU A 13 -10.31 5.64 -7.17
C GLU A 13 -9.39 4.80 -8.06
N ILE A 14 -8.07 4.99 -7.94
CA ILE A 14 -7.09 4.09 -8.56
C ILE A 14 -6.77 3.00 -7.53
N LEU A 15 -7.14 1.75 -7.84
CA LEU A 15 -6.93 0.61 -6.95
C LEU A 15 -5.51 0.09 -7.03
N GLU A 16 -4.97 0.05 -8.25
CA GLU A 16 -3.63 -0.41 -8.56
C GLU A 16 -3.13 0.33 -9.79
N LYS A 17 -1.83 0.64 -9.81
CA LYS A 17 -1.14 1.25 -10.94
C LYS A 17 0.20 0.56 -11.12
N LEU A 18 0.44 0.06 -12.33
CA LEU A 18 1.69 -0.53 -12.76
C LEU A 18 2.32 0.34 -13.85
N THR A 19 3.51 0.87 -13.61
CA THR A 19 4.29 1.56 -14.64
C THR A 19 4.87 0.52 -15.60
N VAL A 20 4.61 0.67 -16.89
CA VAL A 20 5.05 -0.27 -17.94
C VAL A 20 6.07 0.36 -18.89
N GLY A 21 6.26 1.67 -18.83
CA GLY A 21 7.27 2.40 -19.57
C GLY A 21 7.52 3.78 -18.97
N LYS A 22 8.39 4.58 -19.61
CA LYS A 22 8.79 5.89 -19.10
C LYS A 22 7.59 6.83 -18.88
N GLU A 23 6.66 6.82 -19.82
CA GLU A 23 5.48 7.71 -19.86
C GLU A 23 4.17 6.89 -19.95
N SER A 24 4.22 5.62 -19.56
CA SER A 24 3.09 4.70 -19.72
C SER A 24 2.90 3.81 -18.50
N SER A 25 1.62 3.62 -18.16
CA SER A 25 1.19 2.80 -17.04
C SER A 25 -0.12 2.10 -17.35
N MET A 26 -0.40 1.01 -16.66
CA MET A 26 -1.71 0.38 -16.61
C MET A 26 -2.28 0.56 -15.22
N ALA A 27 -3.59 0.76 -15.13
CA ALA A 27 -4.25 0.96 -13.86
C ALA A 27 -5.61 0.28 -13.80
N ILE A 28 -5.97 -0.17 -12.60
CA ILE A 28 -7.33 -0.58 -12.26
C ILE A 28 -7.98 0.60 -11.58
N VAL A 29 -9.07 1.11 -12.16
CA VAL A 29 -9.73 2.33 -11.72
C VAL A 29 -11.21 2.07 -11.46
N LEU A 30 -11.67 2.45 -10.27
CA LEU A 30 -13.08 2.58 -9.95
C LEU A 30 -13.60 3.90 -10.50
N VAL A 31 -14.66 3.87 -11.30
CA VAL A 31 -15.40 5.06 -11.75
C VAL A 31 -16.89 4.76 -11.60
N CYS A 32 -17.59 5.55 -10.78
CA CYS A 32 -19.05 5.44 -10.59
C CYS A 32 -19.54 4.00 -10.32
N GLN A 33 -18.87 3.29 -9.40
CA GLN A 33 -19.17 1.89 -8.98
C GLN A 33 -18.77 0.79 -9.97
N LYS A 34 -18.20 1.14 -11.12
CA LYS A 34 -17.66 0.18 -12.09
C LYS A 34 -16.14 0.20 -12.07
N TYR A 35 -15.54 -0.92 -12.38
CA TYR A 35 -14.09 -1.06 -12.37
C TYR A 35 -13.57 -1.28 -13.78
N TYR A 36 -12.48 -0.60 -14.10
CA TYR A 36 -11.91 -0.59 -15.44
C TYR A 36 -10.42 -0.86 -15.38
N LEU A 37 -9.94 -1.72 -16.26
CA LEU A 37 -8.55 -1.78 -16.63
C LEU A 37 -8.30 -0.72 -17.71
N MET A 38 -7.37 0.19 -17.46
CA MET A 38 -7.05 1.30 -18.34
C MET A 38 -5.55 1.34 -18.64
N SER A 39 -5.19 1.71 -19.86
CA SER A 39 -3.87 2.25 -20.16
C SER A 39 -3.88 3.74 -19.85
N MET A 40 -2.78 4.23 -19.30
CA MET A 40 -2.59 5.65 -19.00
C MET A 40 -1.23 6.08 -19.56
N THR A 41 -1.25 7.05 -20.46
CA THR A 41 -0.07 7.75 -20.95
C THR A 41 -0.15 9.23 -20.59
N SER A 42 0.94 9.96 -20.82
CA SER A 42 1.01 11.40 -20.57
C SER A 42 0.06 12.20 -21.48
N GLU A 43 -0.33 11.64 -22.63
CA GLU A 43 -1.21 12.31 -23.60
C GLU A 43 -2.68 11.88 -23.47
N ARG A 44 -2.94 10.60 -23.17
CA ARG A 44 -4.31 10.06 -23.11
C ARG A 44 -4.42 8.81 -22.25
N ASN A 45 -5.65 8.53 -21.83
CA ASN A 45 -6.02 7.27 -21.18
C ASN A 45 -6.97 6.50 -22.09
N GLU A 46 -6.81 5.18 -22.16
CA GLU A 46 -7.69 4.31 -22.93
C GLU A 46 -8.27 3.22 -22.03
N LEU A 47 -9.56 2.95 -22.20
CA LEU A 47 -10.23 1.81 -21.54
C LEU A 47 -9.82 0.54 -22.28
N ILE A 48 -9.20 -0.40 -21.58
CA ILE A 48 -8.86 -1.72 -22.11
C ILE A 48 -10.04 -2.68 -21.89
N LYS A 49 -10.58 -2.71 -20.67
CA LYS A 49 -11.64 -3.65 -20.28
C LYS A 49 -12.43 -3.16 -19.06
N GLU A 50 -13.75 -3.37 -19.07
CA GLU A 50 -14.57 -3.34 -17.84
C GLU A 50 -14.42 -4.68 -17.10
N LEU A 51 -14.08 -4.61 -15.81
CA LEU A 51 -13.81 -5.79 -14.99
C LEU A 51 -15.10 -6.37 -14.42
N SER A 52 -15.19 -7.71 -14.40
CA SER A 52 -16.34 -8.40 -13.82
C SER A 52 -16.32 -8.36 -12.29
N THR A 53 -17.45 -8.70 -11.68
CA THR A 53 -17.60 -8.84 -10.24
C THR A 53 -16.64 -9.88 -9.65
N GLU A 54 -16.41 -10.97 -10.38
CA GLU A 54 -15.52 -12.06 -9.96
C GLU A 54 -14.06 -11.60 -9.97
N GLU A 55 -13.63 -10.92 -11.05
CA GLU A 55 -12.26 -10.38 -11.18
C GLU A 55 -11.95 -9.40 -10.04
N ILE A 56 -12.89 -8.51 -9.73
CA ILE A 56 -12.74 -7.54 -8.65
C ILE A 56 -12.73 -8.19 -7.28
N THR A 57 -13.51 -9.24 -7.09
CA THR A 57 -13.51 -9.98 -5.82
C THR A 57 -12.14 -10.62 -5.58
N GLN A 58 -11.54 -11.23 -6.61
CA GLN A 58 -10.19 -11.81 -6.50
C GLN A 58 -9.13 -10.75 -6.16
N ILE A 59 -9.16 -9.60 -6.83
CA ILE A 59 -8.23 -8.49 -6.55
C ILE A 59 -8.37 -8.00 -5.11
N LYS A 60 -9.61 -7.83 -4.62
CA LYS A 60 -9.87 -7.39 -3.25
C LYS A 60 -9.39 -8.41 -2.21
N ILE A 61 -9.63 -9.70 -2.45
CA ILE A 61 -9.15 -10.77 -1.57
C ILE A 61 -7.62 -10.77 -1.52
N GLN A 62 -6.94 -10.69 -2.67
CA GLN A 62 -5.48 -10.64 -2.72
C GLN A 62 -4.93 -9.45 -1.92
N LYS A 63 -5.55 -8.27 -2.07
CA LYS A 63 -5.17 -7.07 -1.31
C LYS A 63 -5.32 -7.27 0.20
N MET A 64 -6.42 -7.89 0.65
CA MET A 64 -6.63 -8.19 2.07
C MET A 64 -5.56 -9.14 2.64
N VAL A 65 -5.18 -10.17 1.87
CA VAL A 65 -4.12 -11.12 2.26
C VAL A 65 -2.77 -10.41 2.36
N ASP A 66 -2.44 -9.56 1.39
CA ASP A 66 -1.17 -8.83 1.37
C ASP A 66 -1.08 -7.82 2.53
N ASP A 67 -2.18 -7.15 2.85
CA ASP A 67 -2.27 -6.21 3.97
C ASP A 67 -2.11 -6.94 5.31
N GLU A 68 -2.78 -8.08 5.50
CA GLU A 68 -2.63 -8.91 6.70
C GLU A 68 -1.17 -9.38 6.88
N PHE A 69 -0.52 -9.81 5.79
CA PHE A 69 0.88 -10.21 5.82
C PHE A 69 1.80 -9.02 6.19
N ARG A 70 1.55 -7.83 5.64
CA ARG A 70 2.28 -6.60 5.97
C ARG A 70 2.12 -6.22 7.44
N GLU A 71 0.91 -6.30 7.99
CA GLU A 71 0.64 -5.98 9.39
C GLU A 71 1.38 -6.93 10.33
N LYS A 72 1.32 -8.24 10.08
CA LYS A 72 2.07 -9.26 10.84
C LYS A 72 3.58 -8.99 10.81
N ARG A 73 4.14 -8.67 9.64
CA ARG A 73 5.56 -8.30 9.51
C ARG A 73 5.92 -7.04 10.28
N GLN A 74 5.10 -5.99 10.20
CA GLN A 74 5.34 -4.75 10.93
C GLN A 74 5.29 -4.96 12.44
N ALA A 75 4.32 -5.74 12.93
CA ALA A 75 4.20 -6.08 14.34
C ALA A 75 5.45 -6.82 14.86
N GLN A 76 6.01 -7.74 14.07
CA GLN A 76 7.26 -8.44 14.40
C GLN A 76 8.46 -7.48 14.46
N ILE A 77 8.61 -6.59 13.47
CA ILE A 77 9.70 -5.60 13.43
C ILE A 77 9.60 -4.66 14.64
N ILE A 78 8.42 -4.11 14.93
CA ILE A 78 8.19 -3.23 16.08
C ILE A 78 8.51 -3.97 17.39
N GLY A 79 8.06 -5.23 17.51
CA GLY A 79 8.34 -6.06 18.67
C GLY A 79 9.83 -6.32 18.87
N PHE A 80 10.57 -6.56 17.78
CA PHE A 80 12.02 -6.73 17.80
C PHE A 80 12.75 -5.46 18.21
N CYS A 81 12.42 -4.32 17.59
CA CYS A 81 12.99 -3.01 17.95
C CYS A 81 12.76 -2.69 19.44
N LYS A 82 11.54 -2.87 19.96
CA LYS A 82 11.22 -2.68 21.40
C LYS A 82 12.08 -3.53 22.33
N LYS A 83 12.41 -4.77 21.94
CA LYS A 83 13.30 -5.65 22.72
C LYS A 83 14.73 -5.14 22.74
N ILE A 84 15.23 -4.64 21.61
CA ILE A 84 16.58 -4.04 21.53
C ILE A 84 16.66 -2.79 22.40
N THR A 85 15.71 -1.87 22.28
CA THR A 85 15.72 -0.62 23.08
C THR A 85 15.76 -0.94 24.56
N LYS A 86 14.89 -1.85 25.05
CA LYS A 86 14.88 -2.29 26.46
C LYS A 86 16.21 -2.91 26.93
N LYS A 87 16.94 -3.60 26.06
CA LYS A 87 18.25 -4.19 26.41
C LYS A 87 19.34 -3.12 26.53
N ILE A 88 19.31 -2.09 25.68
CA ILE A 88 20.27 -0.98 25.72
C ILE A 88 20.06 -0.15 26.98
N THR A 89 18.82 0.25 27.30
CA THR A 89 18.51 1.03 28.51
C THR A 89 18.88 0.30 29.80
N LYS A 90 18.66 -1.02 29.86
CA LYS A 90 19.07 -1.84 31.01
C LYS A 90 20.59 -2.01 31.15
N LYS A 91 21.34 -1.86 30.05
CA LYS A 91 22.81 -1.96 30.06
C LYS A 91 23.45 -0.63 30.47
N GLU A 92 22.82 0.49 30.12
CA GLU A 92 23.22 1.83 30.58
C GLU A 92 23.00 2.00 32.10
N ILE A 93 21.82 1.62 32.62
CA ILE A 93 21.51 1.72 34.07
C ILE A 93 22.44 0.85 34.93
N LYS A 94 22.82 -0.34 34.45
CA LYS A 94 23.73 -1.24 35.19
C LYS A 94 25.17 -0.74 35.27
N ASN A 95 25.59 0.14 34.36
CA ASN A 95 26.94 0.70 34.40
C ASN A 95 27.03 1.93 35.32
N GLU A 96 25.92 2.59 35.66
CA GLU A 96 25.87 3.72 36.61
C GLU A 96 25.82 3.29 38.08
N GLU A 97 25.45 2.03 38.40
CA GLU A 97 25.37 1.52 39.78
C GLU A 97 26.67 0.86 40.29
N THR A 98 27.74 0.85 39.49
CA THR A 98 29.04 0.21 39.82
C THR A 98 30.22 1.16 39.98
N ASP A 99 29.99 2.48 39.97
CA ASP A 99 31.00 3.50 40.32
C ASP A 99 30.74 4.11 41.70
#